data_AF-G8ACL2-F1
#
_entry.id   AF-G8ACL2-F1
#
_cell.length_a   1.000
_cell.length_b   1.000
_cell.length_c   1.000
_cell.angle_alpha   90.00
_cell.angle_beta   90.00
_cell.angle_gamma   90.00
#
_symmetry.space_group_name_H-M   'P 1'
#
loop_
_entity.id
_entity.type
_entity.pdbx_description
1 polymer ?
#
loop_
_entity_poly.entity_id
_entity_poly.type
_entity_poly.pdbx_seq_one_letter_code
_entity_poly.pdbx_strand_id
1 'polypeptide(L)' 'FSLCCAGREFPRLHNSCLIQNGRCVPGICRRPYYWIGECSNGYSCCKR' A
#
# COMPACT_ATOMS: atom_id res chain seq x y z
N PHE A 1 -6.45 12.18 -20.21
CA PHE A 1 -6.56 12.18 -18.74
C PHE A 1 -5.99 10.87 -18.21
N SER A 2 -4.74 10.88 -17.75
CA SER A 2 -4.09 9.71 -17.15
C SER A 2 -4.84 9.30 -15.88
N LEU A 3 -5.55 8.17 -15.94
CA LEU A 3 -6.12 7.51 -14.76
C LEU A 3 -5.01 6.66 -14.12
N CYS A 4 -4.18 7.28 -13.29
CA CYS A 4 -3.38 6.54 -12.33
C CYS A 4 -4.19 6.47 -11.03
N CYS A 5 -4.71 5.29 -10.72
CA CYS A 5 -4.69 4.67 -9.39
C CYS A 5 -5.39 3.32 -9.51
N ALA A 6 -4.55 2.28 -9.38
CA ALA A 6 -4.90 0.90 -9.61
C ALA A 6 -5.81 0.34 -8.52
N GLY A 7 -6.67 -0.62 -8.91
CA GLY A 7 -7.15 -1.64 -7.98
C GLY A 7 -8.53 -1.41 -7.39
N ARG A 8 -9.56 -1.53 -8.23
CA ARG A 8 -10.82 -2.14 -7.78
C ARG A 8 -10.54 -3.60 -7.37
N GLU A 9 -10.25 -3.88 -6.10
CA GLU A 9 -10.58 -5.13 -5.37
C GLU A 9 -10.13 -5.03 -3.89
N PHE A 10 -11.09 -4.71 -3.02
CA PHE A 10 -10.91 -4.17 -1.67
C PHE A 10 -10.47 -5.11 -0.50
N PRO A 11 -10.17 -6.42 -0.69
CA PRO A 11 -9.49 -7.23 0.34
C PRO A 11 -8.09 -7.76 -0.04
N ARG A 12 -7.75 -7.85 -1.34
CA ARG A 12 -6.49 -8.47 -1.79
C ARG A 12 -5.26 -7.62 -1.47
N LEU A 13 -5.37 -6.29 -1.50
CA LEU A 13 -4.24 -5.39 -1.29
C LEU A 13 -3.74 -5.37 0.15
N HIS A 14 -4.63 -5.43 1.14
CA HIS A 14 -4.24 -5.49 2.55
C HIS A 14 -3.48 -6.80 2.84
N ASN A 15 -4.01 -7.93 2.36
CA ASN A 15 -3.34 -9.21 2.47
C ASN A 15 -2.04 -9.25 1.65
N SER A 16 -1.99 -8.68 0.45
CA SER A 16 -0.77 -8.61 -0.36
C SER A 16 0.33 -7.80 0.34
N CYS A 17 -0.02 -6.69 1.00
CA CYS A 17 0.92 -5.91 1.80
C CYS A 17 1.52 -6.76 2.93
N LEU A 18 0.68 -7.44 3.70
CA LEU A 18 1.11 -8.31 4.80
C LEU A 18 1.89 -9.54 4.32
N ILE A 19 1.48 -10.17 3.22
CA ILE A 19 2.17 -11.32 2.59
C ILE A 19 3.56 -10.91 2.11
N GLN A 20 3.72 -9.68 1.61
CA GLN A 20 5.02 -9.15 1.20
C GLN A 20 5.86 -8.63 2.38
N ASN A 21 5.41 -8.85 3.63
CA ASN A 21 5.99 -8.34 4.86
C ASN A 21 6.09 -6.80 4.90
N GLY A 22 5.16 -6.15 4.20
CA GLY A 22 4.93 -4.71 4.24
C GLY A 22 3.98 -4.33 5.38
N ARG A 23 3.99 -3.04 5.73
CA ARG A 23 3.19 -2.45 6.78
C ARG A 23 2.31 -1.35 6.21
N CYS A 24 1.01 -1.44 6.44
CA CYS A 24 0.08 -0.37 6.12
C CYS A 24 0.27 0.77 7.13
N VAL A 25 0.69 1.95 6.67
CA VAL A 25 0.82 3.16 7.49
C VAL A 25 -0.09 4.27 6.94
N PRO A 26 -0.69 5.10 7.80
CA PRO A 26 -1.45 6.24 7.33
C PRO A 26 -0.48 7.29 6.75
N GLY A 27 -0.76 7.78 5.54
CA GLY A 27 0.10 8.76 4.86
C GLY A 27 1.22 8.11 4.04
N ILE A 28 2.46 8.60 4.19
CA ILE A 28 3.62 8.19 3.36
C ILE A 28 4.62 7.30 4.11
N CYS A 29 5.30 6.45 3.35
CA CYS A 29 6.38 5.62 3.87
C CYS A 29 7.57 6.50 4.30
N ARG A 30 8.01 6.32 5.54
CA ARG A 30 9.22 6.98 6.06
C ARG A 30 10.42 6.06 5.87
N ARG A 31 11.57 6.63 5.52
CA ARG A 31 12.84 5.89 5.42
C ARG A 31 13.11 5.12 6.73
N PRO A 32 13.60 3.87 6.67
CA PRO A 32 14.10 3.14 5.48
C PRO A 32 13.02 2.44 4.63
N TYR A 33 11.73 2.66 4.90
CA TYR A 33 10.65 1.96 4.21
C TYR A 33 10.26 2.64 2.88
N TYR A 34 10.13 1.85 1.82
CA TYR A 34 9.66 2.27 0.49
C TYR A 34 8.18 1.92 0.28
N TRP A 35 7.50 2.74 -0.51
CA TRP A 35 6.11 2.54 -0.89
C TRP A 35 6.01 1.45 -1.95
N ILE A 36 5.19 0.44 -1.70
CA ILE A 36 4.96 -0.69 -2.62
C ILE A 36 3.51 -0.78 -3.10
N GLY A 37 2.63 0.07 -2.58
CA GLY A 37 1.22 0.10 -2.97
C GLY A 37 0.37 0.79 -1.90
N GLU A 38 -0.94 0.76 -2.08
CA GLU A 38 -1.90 1.31 -1.14
C GLU A 38 -2.63 0.18 -0.41
N CYS A 39 -2.93 0.40 0.86
CA CYS A 39 -3.79 -0.43 1.69
C CYS A 39 -5.18 0.20 1.79
N SER A 40 -6.14 -0.57 2.30
CA SER A 40 -7.51 -0.11 2.54
C SER A 40 -7.56 1.17 3.38
N ASN A 41 -8.57 2.00 3.15
CA ASN A 41 -8.87 3.20 3.94
C ASN A 41 -7.84 4.35 3.81
N GLY A 42 -7.12 4.44 2.69
CA GLY A 42 -6.17 5.53 2.41
C GLY A 42 -4.80 5.34 3.07
N TYR A 43 -4.45 4.11 3.41
CA TYR A 43 -3.15 3.76 3.99
C TYR A 43 -2.16 3.44 2.88
N SER A 44 -0.87 3.68 3.11
CA SER A 44 0.21 3.26 2.23
C SER A 44 0.83 1.97 2.71
N CYS A 45 1.03 1.01 1.82
CA CYS A 45 1.82 -0.17 2.09
C CYS A 45 3.32 0.14 1.98
N CYS A 46 4.03 0.04 3.10
CA CYS A 46 5.43 0.37 3.22
C CYS A 46 6.26 -0.86 3.57
N LYS A 47 7.32 -1.11 2.82
CA LYS A 47 8.23 -2.24 3.05
C LYS A 47 9.65 -1.76 3.25
N ARG A 48 10.40 -2.42 4.13
CA ARG A 48 11.82 -2.11 4.35
C ARG A 48 12.68 -2.66 3.23
#